data_AF-A0A1T1CMT3-F1
#
_entry.id   AF-A0A1T1CMT3-F1
#
_cell.length_a   1.000
_cell.length_b   1.000
_cell.length_c   1.000
_cell.angle_alpha   90.00
_cell.angle_beta   90.00
_cell.angle_gamma   90.00
#
_symmetry.space_group_name_H-M   'P 1'
#
loop_
_entity.id
_entity.type
_entity.pdbx_description
1 polymer ?
#
loop_
_entity_poly.entity_id
_entity_poly.type
_entity_poly.pdbx_seq_one_letter_code
_entity_poly.pdbx_strand_id
1 'polypeptide(L)'
;MSTITFEEYKEGIKAQFQAIKRVGIYGSGDLSNVTPAQLRDLCLRKAENQLNPKDEMVFRYFFNAKEGEKLSRAIENYGIGKLKSVISFLKGEKNSENRNRIELAAILVDFNPRPFHSYFSNEGKELKIGEESLQEIKETSNEERIAFVAVSEKEIKSEQNKSILERYKKQLATGAVLCSMGIGLVSLLPKKECMQWNTNHYEVVDCTSKSSGFMDSRIPINNERLGLKKLEPKTIKTYFKNGQPSVWYAKIEGKIELFNQPGLHPTTGKTLKPITQYIINKYLRD
;
A
#
# COMPACT_ATOMS: atom_id res chain seq x y z
N MET A 1 16.81 -3.61 -15.50
CA MET A 1 15.61 -3.75 -14.64
C MET A 1 15.71 -5.07 -13.93
N SER A 2 15.81 -5.09 -12.60
CA SER A 2 15.79 -6.34 -11.83
C SER A 2 14.36 -6.81 -11.68
N THR A 3 13.97 -7.80 -12.47
CA THR A 3 12.70 -8.52 -12.31
C THR A 3 12.76 -9.34 -11.04
N ILE A 4 11.87 -9.11 -10.08
CA ILE A 4 11.74 -9.99 -8.92
C ILE A 4 11.25 -11.36 -9.40
N THR A 5 11.91 -12.43 -8.95
CA THR A 5 11.48 -13.79 -9.24
C THR A 5 10.35 -14.20 -8.30
N PHE A 6 9.56 -15.20 -8.70
CA PHE A 6 8.49 -15.71 -7.84
C PHE A 6 9.03 -16.34 -6.55
N GLU A 7 10.23 -16.92 -6.59
CA GLU A 7 10.93 -17.40 -5.39
C GLU A 7 11.28 -16.25 -4.45
N GLU A 8 11.80 -15.14 -4.97
CA GLU A 8 12.10 -13.96 -4.16
C GLU A 8 10.83 -13.34 -3.54
N TYR A 9 9.72 -13.38 -4.27
CA TYR A 9 8.40 -12.99 -3.73
C TYR A 9 7.98 -13.89 -2.56
N LYS A 10 8.08 -15.21 -2.72
CA LYS A 10 7.78 -16.18 -1.66
C LYS A 10 8.63 -15.94 -0.40
N GLU A 11 9.93 -15.69 -0.58
CA GLU A 11 10.84 -15.42 0.54
C GLU A 11 10.56 -14.06 1.21
N GLY A 12 10.17 -13.04 0.45
CA GLY A 12 9.74 -11.76 1.00
C GLY A 12 8.53 -11.88 1.92
N ILE A 13 7.51 -12.64 1.51
CA ILE A 13 6.30 -12.89 2.31
C ILE A 13 6.65 -13.57 3.64
N LYS A 14 7.48 -14.62 3.60
CA LYS A 14 7.94 -15.32 4.82
C LYS A 14 8.72 -14.38 5.74
N ALA A 15 9.59 -13.54 5.17
CA ALA A 15 10.36 -12.57 5.96
C ALA A 15 9.45 -11.55 6.65
N GLN A 16 8.43 -11.03 5.96
CA GLN A 16 7.46 -10.09 6.56
C GLN A 16 6.64 -10.77 7.66
N PHE A 17 6.21 -12.02 7.45
CA PHE A 17 5.54 -12.79 8.51
C PHE A 17 6.38 -12.89 9.79
N GLN A 18 7.69 -13.18 9.65
CA GLN A 18 8.60 -13.24 10.79
C GLN A 18 8.83 -11.87 11.44
N ALA A 19 8.79 -10.77 10.67
CA ALA A 19 8.88 -9.42 11.20
C ALA A 19 7.65 -9.05 12.03
N ILE A 20 6.44 -9.28 11.50
CA ILE A 20 5.19 -8.93 12.20
C ILE A 20 4.98 -9.80 13.45
N LYS A 21 5.43 -11.06 13.41
CA LYS A 21 5.49 -11.94 14.59
C LYS A 21 6.22 -11.32 15.78
N ARG A 22 7.24 -10.50 15.54
CA ARG A 22 8.03 -9.86 16.60
C ARG A 22 7.38 -8.62 17.18
N VAL A 23 6.52 -7.94 16.41
CA VAL A 23 5.89 -6.68 16.81
C VAL A 23 4.52 -6.92 17.49
N GLY A 24 3.93 -8.12 17.34
CA GLY A 24 2.69 -8.49 18.03
C GLY A 24 1.42 -7.84 17.45
N ILE A 25 1.50 -7.33 16.21
CA ILE A 25 0.48 -6.48 15.57
C ILE A 25 -0.89 -7.18 15.39
N TYR A 26 -0.96 -8.51 15.39
CA TYR A 26 -2.21 -9.22 15.10
C TYR A 26 -3.21 -9.34 16.26
N GLY A 27 -2.92 -8.74 17.42
CA GLY A 27 -3.90 -8.58 18.52
C GLY A 27 -4.31 -9.87 19.24
N SER A 28 -3.66 -11.00 18.95
CA SER A 28 -3.81 -12.25 19.69
C SER A 28 -2.43 -12.75 20.06
N GLY A 29 -2.20 -13.00 21.35
CA GLY A 29 -0.89 -13.38 21.91
C GLY A 29 -0.14 -14.39 21.06
N ASP A 30 1.16 -14.13 20.89
CA ASP A 30 2.17 -15.03 20.38
C ASP A 30 1.83 -15.81 19.09
N LEU A 31 2.24 -15.27 17.92
CA LEU A 31 2.20 -15.99 16.63
C LEU A 31 3.16 -17.20 16.59
N SER A 32 3.81 -17.59 17.70
CA SER A 32 4.52 -18.87 17.79
C SER A 32 3.64 -20.02 17.32
N ASN A 33 2.32 -19.96 17.60
CA ASN A 33 1.34 -20.99 17.28
C ASN A 33 0.07 -20.44 16.63
N VAL A 34 0.20 -19.74 15.49
CA VAL A 34 -0.99 -19.43 14.66
C VAL A 34 -1.72 -20.73 14.33
N THR A 35 -2.92 -20.87 14.89
CA THR A 35 -3.81 -21.98 14.61
C THR A 35 -4.62 -21.71 13.34
N PRO A 36 -5.11 -22.75 12.66
CA PRO A 36 -6.03 -22.58 11.54
C PRO A 36 -7.28 -21.75 11.86
N ALA A 37 -7.78 -21.81 13.10
CA ALA A 37 -8.90 -21.00 13.56
C ALA A 37 -8.52 -19.51 13.62
N GLN A 38 -7.40 -19.17 14.25
CA GLN A 38 -6.90 -17.79 14.30
C GLN A 38 -6.63 -17.21 12.91
N LEU A 39 -6.11 -18.03 11.99
CA LEU A 39 -5.91 -17.59 10.60
C LEU A 39 -7.24 -17.29 9.92
N ARG A 40 -8.28 -18.11 10.16
CA ARG A 40 -9.63 -17.87 9.65
C ARG A 40 -10.20 -16.56 10.22
N ASP A 41 -10.06 -16.33 11.52
CA ASP A 41 -10.54 -15.11 12.17
C ASP A 41 -9.83 -13.86 11.62
N LEU A 42 -8.54 -13.97 11.29
CA LEU A 42 -7.81 -12.92 10.59
C LEU A 42 -8.35 -12.68 9.17
N CYS A 43 -8.68 -13.74 8.43
CA CYS A 43 -9.30 -13.62 7.12
C CYS A 43 -10.66 -12.93 7.20
N LEU A 44 -11.47 -13.26 8.20
CA LEU A 44 -12.77 -12.61 8.45
C LEU A 44 -12.60 -11.11 8.70
N ARG A 45 -11.70 -10.73 9.62
CA ARG A 45 -11.40 -9.31 9.88
C ARG A 45 -10.94 -8.55 8.64
N LYS A 46 -10.09 -9.16 7.81
CA LYS A 46 -9.64 -8.54 6.54
C LYS A 46 -10.78 -8.42 5.52
N ALA A 47 -11.68 -9.40 5.46
CA ALA A 47 -12.85 -9.33 4.59
C ALA A 47 -13.86 -8.25 5.04
N GLU A 48 -13.98 -8.00 6.34
CA GLU A 48 -14.84 -6.94 6.92
C GLU A 48 -14.28 -5.53 6.68
N ASN A 49 -12.96 -5.36 6.73
CA ASN A 49 -12.28 -4.07 6.58
C ASN A 49 -12.16 -3.58 5.12
N GLN A 50 -12.99 -4.08 4.20
CA GLN A 50 -12.98 -3.80 2.75
C GLN A 50 -11.63 -4.05 2.06
N LEU A 51 -11.55 -5.17 1.33
CA LEU A 51 -10.39 -5.49 0.50
C LEU A 51 -10.37 -4.64 -0.77
N ASN A 52 -9.17 -4.32 -1.29
CA ASN A 52 -9.09 -3.78 -2.64
C ASN A 52 -9.56 -4.86 -3.67
N PRO A 53 -10.00 -4.47 -4.88
CA PRO A 53 -10.58 -5.43 -5.84
C PRO A 53 -9.67 -6.59 -6.23
N LYS A 54 -8.35 -6.39 -6.24
CA LYS A 54 -7.38 -7.46 -6.54
C LYS A 54 -7.29 -8.46 -5.39
N ASP A 55 -7.22 -7.96 -4.15
CA ASP A 55 -7.17 -8.78 -2.94
C ASP A 55 -8.50 -9.53 -2.72
N GLU A 56 -9.64 -8.88 -3.01
CA GLU A 56 -10.96 -9.54 -2.95
C GLU A 56 -11.03 -10.73 -3.93
N MET A 57 -10.52 -10.57 -5.15
CA MET A 57 -10.50 -11.65 -6.14
C MET A 57 -9.68 -12.85 -5.64
N VAL A 58 -8.52 -12.61 -5.02
CA VAL A 58 -7.70 -13.67 -4.40
C VAL A 58 -8.46 -14.39 -3.29
N PHE A 59 -9.15 -13.64 -2.44
CA PHE A 59 -9.99 -14.21 -1.38
C PHE A 59 -11.11 -15.07 -1.95
N ARG A 60 -11.89 -14.55 -2.90
CA ARG A 60 -12.99 -15.29 -3.53
C ARG A 60 -12.50 -16.59 -4.17
N TYR A 61 -11.38 -16.52 -4.89
CA TYR A 61 -10.79 -17.72 -5.50
C TYR A 61 -10.33 -18.72 -4.44
N PHE A 62 -9.58 -18.29 -3.42
CA PHE A 62 -9.02 -19.20 -2.43
C PHE A 62 -10.10 -19.91 -1.59
N PHE A 63 -11.13 -19.16 -1.20
CA PHE A 63 -12.24 -19.65 -0.37
C PHE A 63 -13.35 -20.32 -1.18
N ASN A 64 -13.23 -20.39 -2.51
CA ASN A 64 -14.26 -20.90 -3.42
C ASN A 64 -15.62 -20.20 -3.23
N ALA A 65 -15.59 -18.88 -3.02
CA ALA A 65 -16.80 -18.08 -2.85
C ALA A 65 -17.61 -18.07 -4.14
N LYS A 66 -18.93 -18.29 -4.05
CA LYS A 66 -19.82 -18.22 -5.21
C LYS A 66 -20.04 -16.76 -5.63
N GLU A 67 -20.43 -16.57 -6.88
CA GLU A 67 -20.83 -15.26 -7.40
C GLU A 67 -21.98 -14.70 -6.55
N GLY A 68 -21.89 -13.42 -6.15
CA GLY A 68 -22.87 -12.78 -5.26
C GLY A 68 -22.88 -13.28 -3.80
N GLU A 69 -22.08 -14.29 -3.43
CA GLU A 69 -21.97 -14.72 -2.04
C GLU A 69 -21.13 -13.76 -1.20
N LYS A 70 -21.55 -13.52 0.05
CA LYS A 70 -20.75 -12.78 1.03
C LYS A 70 -19.47 -13.53 1.35
N LEU A 71 -18.34 -12.84 1.27
CA LEU A 71 -17.03 -13.45 1.49
C LEU A 71 -16.87 -14.04 2.90
N SER A 72 -17.46 -13.41 3.93
CA SER A 72 -17.50 -13.94 5.30
C SER A 72 -18.10 -15.35 5.37
N ARG A 73 -19.24 -15.56 4.69
CA ARG A 73 -19.91 -16.87 4.62
C ARG A 73 -19.03 -17.93 3.93
N ALA A 74 -18.32 -17.56 2.88
CA ALA A 74 -17.40 -18.47 2.20
C ALA A 74 -16.22 -18.85 3.10
N ILE A 75 -15.66 -17.90 3.85
CA ILE A 75 -14.57 -18.13 4.81
C ILE A 75 -15.00 -19.04 5.96
N GLU A 76 -16.19 -18.82 6.53
CA GLU A 76 -16.73 -19.62 7.65
C GLU A 76 -16.92 -21.09 7.27
N ASN A 77 -17.45 -21.34 6.06
CA ASN A 77 -17.73 -22.67 5.53
C ASN A 77 -16.48 -23.36 4.94
N TYR A 78 -15.34 -22.66 4.88
CA TYR A 78 -14.13 -23.21 4.29
C TYR A 78 -13.48 -24.24 5.21
N GLY A 79 -13.03 -25.35 4.63
CA GLY A 79 -12.38 -26.42 5.37
C GLY A 79 -11.10 -25.95 6.07
N ILE A 80 -11.14 -25.86 7.41
CA ILE A 80 -10.05 -25.39 8.28
C ILE A 80 -8.71 -26.09 7.99
N GLY A 81 -8.73 -27.38 7.59
CA GLY A 81 -7.52 -28.12 7.23
C GLY A 81 -6.73 -27.51 6.08
N LYS A 82 -7.38 -26.81 5.14
CA LYS A 82 -6.72 -26.15 3.99
C LYS A 82 -5.93 -24.92 4.41
N LEU A 83 -6.35 -24.23 5.47
CA LEU A 83 -5.64 -23.08 6.05
C LEU A 83 -4.30 -23.50 6.68
N LYS A 84 -4.16 -24.75 7.15
CA LYS A 84 -2.87 -25.30 7.63
C LYS A 84 -1.77 -25.15 6.58
N SER A 85 -2.12 -25.30 5.30
CA SER A 85 -1.14 -25.19 4.22
C SER A 85 -0.59 -23.77 4.05
N VAL A 86 -1.41 -22.75 4.29
CA VAL A 86 -0.99 -21.33 4.30
C VAL A 86 -0.06 -21.08 5.48
N ILE A 87 -0.40 -21.62 6.65
CA ILE A 87 0.41 -21.49 7.87
C ILE A 87 1.79 -22.13 7.68
N SER A 88 1.86 -23.37 7.18
CA SER A 88 3.14 -24.05 6.94
C SER A 88 4.00 -23.31 5.91
N PHE A 89 3.38 -22.66 4.91
CA PHE A 89 4.10 -21.78 3.99
C PHE A 89 4.67 -20.55 4.69
N LEU A 90 3.85 -19.82 5.44
CA LEU A 90 4.25 -18.61 6.19
C LEU A 90 5.37 -18.89 7.20
N LYS A 91 5.31 -20.04 7.89
CA LYS A 91 6.34 -20.49 8.83
C LYS A 91 7.62 -20.98 8.15
N GLY A 92 7.60 -21.20 6.83
CA GLY A 92 8.72 -21.76 6.09
C GLY A 92 8.92 -23.27 6.30
N GLU A 93 7.96 -23.96 6.92
CA GLU A 93 8.00 -25.42 7.15
C GLU A 93 7.89 -26.19 5.83
N LYS A 94 7.07 -25.68 4.90
CA LYS A 94 6.85 -26.27 3.58
C LYS A 94 6.84 -25.17 2.52
N ASN A 95 7.52 -25.41 1.40
CA ASN A 95 7.33 -24.54 0.24
C ASN A 95 5.95 -24.78 -0.39
N SER A 96 5.49 -23.83 -1.20
CA SER A 96 4.25 -23.92 -1.94
C SER A 96 4.46 -23.46 -3.36
N GLU A 97 3.91 -24.20 -4.32
CA GLU A 97 3.77 -23.75 -5.72
C GLU A 97 2.34 -23.31 -6.05
N ASN A 98 1.41 -23.45 -5.11
CA ASN A 98 0.05 -22.96 -5.28
C ASN A 98 0.03 -21.44 -5.18
N ARG A 99 -0.16 -20.76 -6.32
CA ARG A 99 -0.20 -19.30 -6.43
C ARG A 99 -1.21 -18.67 -5.47
N ASN A 100 -2.43 -19.18 -5.42
CA ASN A 100 -3.48 -18.60 -4.58
C ASN A 100 -3.14 -18.68 -3.08
N ARG A 101 -2.47 -19.75 -2.66
CA ARG A 101 -1.96 -19.86 -1.28
C ARG A 101 -0.92 -18.78 -0.97
N ILE A 102 -0.04 -18.50 -1.93
CA ILE A 102 1.04 -17.51 -1.78
C ILE A 102 0.46 -16.09 -1.81
N GLU A 103 -0.49 -15.82 -2.71
CA GLU A 103 -1.15 -14.50 -2.77
C GLU A 103 -2.01 -14.24 -1.52
N LEU A 104 -2.75 -15.24 -1.04
CA LEU A 104 -3.45 -15.11 0.24
C LEU A 104 -2.47 -14.83 1.38
N ALA A 105 -1.34 -15.54 1.43
CA ALA A 105 -0.30 -15.29 2.41
C ALA A 105 0.26 -13.86 2.33
N ALA A 106 0.46 -13.33 1.11
CA ALA A 106 0.88 -11.95 0.90
C ALA A 106 -0.14 -10.93 1.46
N ILE A 107 -1.44 -11.15 1.25
CA ILE A 107 -2.49 -10.28 1.80
C ILE A 107 -2.53 -10.34 3.33
N LEU A 108 -2.38 -11.53 3.91
CA LEU A 108 -2.42 -11.73 5.36
C LEU A 108 -1.30 -10.99 6.08
N VAL A 109 -0.13 -10.90 5.45
CA VAL A 109 1.04 -10.20 6.01
C VAL A 109 1.21 -8.78 5.48
N ASP A 110 0.25 -8.28 4.71
CA ASP A 110 0.31 -6.98 4.05
C ASP A 110 1.59 -6.76 3.23
N PHE A 111 2.04 -7.80 2.53
CA PHE A 111 3.19 -7.76 1.62
C PHE A 111 2.86 -7.03 0.33
N ASN A 112 3.65 -6.01 -0.02
CA ASN A 112 3.43 -5.13 -1.16
C ASN A 112 4.68 -5.02 -2.06
N PRO A 113 4.52 -4.86 -3.38
CA PRO A 113 3.26 -4.95 -4.12
C PRO A 113 2.72 -6.40 -4.21
N ARG A 114 1.40 -6.53 -4.26
CA ARG A 114 0.66 -7.78 -4.46
C ARG A 114 -0.55 -7.52 -5.39
N PRO A 115 -1.05 -8.52 -6.14
CA PRO A 115 -0.49 -9.86 -6.35
C PRO A 115 0.84 -9.84 -7.13
N PHE A 116 1.55 -10.96 -7.23
CA PHE A 116 2.90 -11.06 -7.83
C PHE A 116 3.01 -10.45 -9.23
N HIS A 117 2.00 -10.60 -10.09
CA HIS A 117 2.02 -10.02 -11.44
C HIS A 117 2.10 -8.47 -11.42
N SER A 118 1.77 -7.83 -10.30
CA SER A 118 1.87 -6.38 -10.13
C SER A 118 3.32 -5.89 -10.20
N TYR A 119 4.31 -6.76 -10.01
CA TYR A 119 5.72 -6.42 -10.23
C TYR A 119 6.10 -6.29 -11.72
N PHE A 120 5.26 -6.79 -12.62
CA PHE A 120 5.50 -6.78 -14.08
C PHE A 120 4.55 -5.86 -14.84
N SER A 121 3.54 -5.29 -14.16
CA SER A 121 2.47 -4.50 -14.79
C SER A 121 2.88 -3.05 -15.11
N ASN A 122 4.18 -2.75 -15.21
CA ASN A 122 4.66 -1.46 -15.69
C ASN A 122 4.68 -1.42 -17.23
N GLU A 123 3.49 -1.47 -17.82
CA GLU A 123 3.21 -0.67 -19.02
C GLU A 123 2.37 0.54 -18.60
N GLY A 124 3.05 1.59 -18.14
CA GLY A 124 2.64 2.99 -18.22
C GLY A 124 1.16 3.38 -18.08
N LYS A 125 0.41 2.92 -17.07
CA LYS A 125 -0.87 3.55 -16.71
C LYS A 125 -1.03 3.74 -15.20
N GLU A 126 -1.09 5.01 -14.83
CA GLU A 126 -1.51 5.52 -13.53
C GLU A 126 -2.88 4.92 -13.14
N LEU A 127 -2.94 4.32 -11.95
CA LEU A 127 -4.20 4.00 -11.31
C LEU A 127 -4.83 5.30 -10.80
N LYS A 128 -5.86 5.77 -11.52
CA LYS A 128 -6.90 6.61 -10.94
C LYS A 128 -7.67 5.77 -9.92
N ILE A 129 -7.63 6.15 -8.65
CA ILE A 129 -8.61 5.72 -7.66
C ILE A 129 -9.30 6.99 -7.20
N GLY A 130 -10.56 7.14 -7.61
CA GLY A 130 -11.50 8.07 -7.00
C GLY A 130 -11.84 7.55 -5.60
N GLU A 131 -11.76 8.45 -4.64
CA GLU A 131 -12.22 8.22 -3.27
C GLU A 131 -13.74 8.41 -3.24
N GLU A 132 -14.49 7.33 -3.14
CA GLU A 132 -15.80 7.36 -2.48
C GLU A 132 -15.58 6.99 -1.02
N SER A 133 -15.77 7.98 -0.15
CA SER A 133 -15.75 7.86 1.30
C SER A 133 -17.10 7.39 1.84
N LEU A 134 -17.09 6.51 2.84
CA LEU A 134 -18.19 6.37 3.79
C LEU A 134 -17.67 6.15 5.22
N GLN A 135 -17.74 7.20 6.03
CA GLN A 135 -18.05 7.22 7.47
C GLN A 135 -18.64 8.61 7.74
N GLU A 136 -19.64 8.87 8.58
CA GLU A 136 -20.38 8.07 9.53
C GLU A 136 -21.64 8.86 9.93
N ILE A 137 -22.61 8.12 10.46
CA ILE A 137 -23.87 8.59 11.04
C ILE A 137 -23.60 9.37 12.35
N LYS A 138 -24.22 10.55 12.50
CA LYS A 138 -24.72 11.06 13.79
C LYS A 138 -26.13 11.64 13.58
N GLU A 139 -27.10 11.00 14.20
CA GLU A 139 -28.52 11.37 14.31
C GLU A 139 -28.69 12.63 15.17
N THR A 140 -29.54 13.58 14.78
CA THR A 140 -30.89 13.87 15.34
C THR A 140 -31.19 15.31 14.86
N SER A 141 -32.34 15.75 14.35
CA SER A 141 -33.75 15.42 14.60
C SER A 141 -34.62 15.86 13.40
N ASN A 142 -35.68 15.08 13.17
CA ASN A 142 -37.06 15.52 12.88
C ASN A 142 -37.50 16.04 11.49
N GLU A 143 -38.53 15.30 11.00
CA GLU A 143 -39.69 15.70 10.17
C GLU A 143 -39.40 16.35 8.79
N GLU A 144 -39.93 15.93 7.62
CA GLU A 144 -41.02 15.05 7.16
C GLU A 144 -40.68 14.71 5.68
N ARG A 145 -40.66 13.44 5.26
CA ARG A 145 -41.75 12.68 4.62
C ARG A 145 -42.44 13.32 3.40
N ILE A 146 -42.33 12.55 2.29
CA ILE A 146 -43.38 12.25 1.29
C ILE A 146 -43.54 13.35 0.23
N ALA A 147 -42.89 13.20 -0.92
CA ALA A 147 -43.40 12.50 -2.11
C ALA A 147 -44.62 13.18 -2.74
N PHE A 148 -44.55 13.36 -4.06
CA PHE A 148 -45.61 13.09 -5.03
C PHE A 148 -45.62 14.16 -6.14
N VAL A 149 -45.12 13.72 -7.30
CA VAL A 149 -45.72 13.91 -8.63
C VAL A 149 -46.54 15.20 -8.82
N ALA A 150 -45.98 16.11 -9.62
CA ALA A 150 -46.77 16.87 -10.58
C ALA A 150 -45.93 17.16 -11.83
N VAL A 151 -46.37 16.51 -12.90
CA VAL A 151 -45.99 16.70 -14.31
C VAL A 151 -46.55 18.03 -14.82
N SER A 152 -46.04 18.44 -16.01
CA SER A 152 -46.55 19.49 -16.91
C SER A 152 -46.20 20.92 -16.54
N GLU A 153 -45.84 21.83 -17.45
CA GLU A 153 -45.65 21.83 -18.91
C GLU A 153 -44.88 23.16 -19.19
N LYS A 154 -43.81 23.12 -19.99
CA LYS A 154 -43.75 23.73 -21.34
C LYS A 154 -44.25 25.18 -21.41
N GLU A 155 -43.34 26.11 -21.74
CA GLU A 155 -43.26 26.81 -23.05
C GLU A 155 -43.62 28.29 -22.82
N ILE A 156 -43.08 29.35 -23.44
CA ILE A 156 -42.22 29.60 -24.59
C ILE A 156 -41.52 30.95 -24.35
N LYS A 157 -40.33 31.11 -24.94
CA LYS A 157 -39.55 32.36 -25.05
C LYS A 157 -40.13 33.33 -26.10
N SER A 158 -39.98 34.63 -25.89
CA SER A 158 -39.53 35.60 -26.91
C SER A 158 -39.26 36.95 -26.21
N GLU A 159 -38.03 37.43 -26.11
CA GLU A 159 -37.27 38.20 -27.11
C GLU A 159 -37.99 39.45 -27.64
N GLN A 160 -37.66 40.60 -27.04
CA GLN A 160 -37.37 41.81 -27.81
C GLN A 160 -36.12 42.49 -27.25
N ASN A 161 -35.12 42.57 -28.11
CA ASN A 161 -33.73 42.86 -27.84
C ASN A 161 -33.43 44.32 -28.20
N LYS A 162 -33.28 45.19 -27.20
CA LYS A 162 -32.74 46.56 -27.34
C LYS A 162 -31.60 46.85 -26.35
N SER A 163 -30.97 45.83 -25.77
CA SER A 163 -30.09 46.02 -24.60
C SER A 163 -28.65 45.52 -24.74
N ILE A 164 -28.21 45.04 -25.92
CA ILE A 164 -26.95 44.29 -26.00
C ILE A 164 -25.70 45.10 -26.37
N LEU A 165 -25.76 46.25 -27.06
CA LEU A 165 -24.49 46.91 -27.48
C LEU A 165 -23.91 47.93 -26.47
N GLU A 166 -24.74 48.65 -25.72
CA GLU A 166 -24.24 49.73 -24.84
C GLU A 166 -24.13 49.36 -23.34
N ARG A 167 -24.53 48.14 -22.95
CA ARG A 167 -24.44 47.68 -21.55
C ARG A 167 -23.16 46.88 -21.25
N TYR A 168 -22.42 46.46 -22.28
CA TYR A 168 -21.19 45.65 -22.14
C TYR A 168 -19.90 46.46 -21.91
N LYS A 169 -19.92 47.80 -22.07
CA LYS A 169 -18.76 48.64 -21.72
C LYS A 169 -18.53 48.78 -20.21
N LYS A 170 -19.53 48.48 -19.37
CA LYS A 170 -19.47 48.65 -17.90
C LYS A 170 -19.35 47.35 -17.10
N GLN A 171 -19.15 46.20 -17.75
CA GLN A 171 -18.97 44.91 -17.08
C GLN A 171 -17.62 44.22 -17.35
N LEU A 172 -16.67 44.89 -18.01
CA LEU A 172 -15.28 44.43 -18.10
C LEU A 172 -14.46 44.67 -16.82
N ALA A 173 -14.98 45.40 -15.83
CA ALA A 173 -14.32 45.61 -14.54
C ALA A 173 -14.75 44.61 -13.44
N THR A 174 -15.92 43.99 -13.57
CA THR A 174 -16.47 43.07 -12.55
C THR A 174 -16.16 41.59 -12.82
N GLY A 175 -15.58 41.27 -13.98
CA GLY A 175 -15.09 39.93 -14.31
C GLY A 175 -13.68 39.63 -13.78
N ALA A 176 -12.88 40.67 -13.48
CA ALA A 176 -11.50 40.50 -13.01
C ALA A 176 -11.39 40.08 -11.53
N VAL A 177 -12.42 40.37 -10.71
CA VAL A 177 -12.42 40.07 -9.27
C VAL A 177 -12.83 38.62 -8.98
N LEU A 178 -13.65 37.99 -9.85
CA LEU A 178 -14.07 36.60 -9.67
C LEU A 178 -13.05 35.59 -10.21
N CYS A 179 -12.23 35.98 -11.21
CA CYS A 179 -11.13 35.12 -11.68
C CYS A 179 -9.93 35.09 -10.74
N SER A 180 -9.68 36.13 -9.94
CA SER A 180 -8.54 36.16 -9.01
C SER A 180 -8.79 35.32 -7.74
N MET A 181 -10.03 35.21 -7.25
CA MET A 181 -10.36 34.33 -6.10
C MET A 181 -10.25 32.84 -6.42
N GLY A 182 -10.54 32.44 -7.67
CA GLY A 182 -10.39 31.04 -8.10
C GLY A 182 -8.94 30.57 -8.17
N ILE A 183 -8.00 31.47 -8.47
CA ILE A 183 -6.56 31.15 -8.55
C ILE A 183 -5.96 30.97 -7.15
N GLY A 184 -6.43 31.73 -6.16
CA GLY A 184 -5.97 31.64 -4.76
C GLY A 184 -6.26 30.27 -4.11
N LEU A 185 -7.37 29.62 -4.47
CA LEU A 185 -7.75 28.31 -3.91
C LEU A 185 -6.89 27.14 -4.43
N VAL A 186 -6.30 27.26 -5.62
CA VAL A 186 -5.45 26.19 -6.20
C VAL A 186 -4.12 26.05 -5.45
N SER A 187 -3.67 27.10 -4.76
CA SER A 187 -2.39 27.08 -4.01
C SER A 187 -2.48 26.40 -2.64
N LEU A 188 -3.68 26.05 -2.18
CA LEU A 188 -3.92 25.35 -0.89
C LEU A 188 -4.09 23.84 -1.02
N LEU A 189 -3.84 23.28 -2.22
CA LEU A 189 -3.79 21.83 -2.38
C LEU A 189 -2.66 21.27 -1.52
N PRO A 190 -2.92 20.24 -0.68
CA PRO A 190 -1.85 19.61 0.10
C PRO A 190 -0.78 19.12 -0.87
N LYS A 191 0.44 19.64 -0.71
CA LYS A 191 1.58 19.18 -1.49
C LYS A 191 1.70 17.69 -1.27
N LYS A 192 1.74 16.92 -2.36
CA LYS A 192 2.00 15.48 -2.27
C LYS A 192 3.44 15.34 -1.76
N GLU A 193 3.57 14.89 -0.52
CA GLU A 193 4.86 14.60 0.08
C GLU A 193 5.36 13.25 -0.45
N CYS A 194 6.48 13.30 -1.15
CA CYS A 194 7.24 12.14 -1.58
C CYS A 194 8.38 11.91 -0.59
N MET A 195 9.01 10.75 -0.68
CA MET A 195 10.31 10.53 -0.07
C MET A 195 11.32 10.08 -1.12
N GLN A 196 12.56 10.50 -0.95
CA GLN A 196 13.67 10.22 -1.85
C GLN A 196 14.84 9.65 -1.05
N TRP A 197 15.46 8.60 -1.59
CA TRP A 197 16.69 8.09 -0.98
C TRP A 197 17.84 9.05 -1.27
N ASN A 198 18.37 9.65 -0.21
CA ASN A 198 19.54 10.50 -0.26
C ASN A 198 20.69 9.82 0.48
N THR A 199 21.71 9.41 -0.28
CA THR A 199 22.99 8.86 0.20
C THR A 199 22.86 7.62 1.12
N ASN A 200 22.37 7.80 2.35
CA ASN A 200 22.22 6.76 3.36
C ASN A 200 20.84 6.72 4.04
N HIS A 201 19.86 7.57 3.70
CA HIS A 201 18.53 7.56 4.31
C HIS A 201 17.47 8.13 3.37
N TYR A 202 16.19 8.05 3.76
CA TYR A 202 15.11 8.75 3.05
C TYR A 202 14.88 10.16 3.59
N GLU A 203 14.69 11.11 2.70
CA GLU A 203 14.28 12.48 3.00
C GLU A 203 12.90 12.76 2.39
N VAL A 204 12.07 13.50 3.12
CA VAL A 204 10.76 13.96 2.61
C VAL A 204 10.98 15.11 1.64
N VAL A 205 10.45 14.98 0.43
CA VAL A 205 10.63 15.92 -0.67
C VAL A 205 9.32 16.21 -1.38
N ASP A 206 9.25 17.35 -2.07
CA ASP A 206 8.10 17.72 -2.88
C ASP A 206 8.10 16.87 -4.17
N CYS A 207 7.02 16.11 -4.43
CA CYS A 207 6.96 15.21 -5.60
C CYS A 207 7.16 15.95 -6.94
N THR A 208 6.85 17.24 -6.98
CA THR A 208 6.71 18.05 -8.21
C THR A 208 7.96 18.86 -8.59
N SER A 209 8.92 19.02 -7.68
CA SER A 209 10.13 19.81 -7.93
C SER A 209 11.01 19.16 -9.00
N LYS A 210 11.59 19.87 -9.97
CA LYS A 210 12.50 19.25 -10.95
C LYS A 210 13.83 18.92 -10.27
N SER A 211 14.19 17.64 -10.17
CA SER A 211 15.55 17.21 -9.82
C SER A 211 16.45 17.18 -11.06
N SER A 212 17.75 17.36 -10.85
CA SER A 212 18.79 17.32 -11.90
C SER A 212 19.60 16.01 -11.92
N GLY A 213 19.01 14.84 -11.59
CA GLY A 213 19.77 13.58 -11.43
C GLY A 213 19.19 12.37 -12.19
N PHE A 214 20.07 11.44 -12.59
CA PHE A 214 19.71 10.20 -13.30
C PHE A 214 19.12 9.11 -12.36
N MET A 215 18.94 9.40 -11.06
CA MET A 215 18.54 8.48 -9.99
C MET A 215 17.40 9.04 -9.14
N ASP A 216 16.40 9.66 -9.76
CA ASP A 216 15.24 10.24 -9.07
C ASP A 216 14.07 9.26 -8.97
N SER A 217 14.26 8.17 -8.23
CA SER A 217 13.15 7.33 -7.80
C SER A 217 12.45 7.96 -6.59
N ARG A 218 11.74 9.08 -6.81
CA ARG A 218 10.83 9.62 -5.81
C ARG A 218 9.62 8.71 -5.68
N ILE A 219 9.31 8.33 -4.46
CA ILE A 219 8.20 7.44 -4.17
C ILE A 219 7.25 8.09 -3.17
N PRO A 220 5.95 7.74 -3.17
CA PRO A 220 5.02 8.24 -2.16
C PRO A 220 5.54 7.96 -0.76
N ILE A 221 5.30 8.89 0.17
CA ILE A 221 5.75 8.73 1.56
C ILE A 221 5.25 7.41 2.15
N ASN A 222 6.17 6.68 2.78
CA ASN A 222 5.86 5.45 3.50
C ASN A 222 6.59 5.48 4.84
N ASN A 223 5.83 5.65 5.91
CA ASN A 223 6.35 5.83 7.27
C ASN A 223 7.19 4.64 7.76
N GLU A 224 6.88 3.42 7.32
CA GLU A 224 7.65 2.22 7.71
C GLU A 224 9.04 2.20 7.08
N ARG A 225 9.17 2.79 5.89
CA ARG A 225 10.42 2.83 5.11
C ARG A 225 11.24 4.08 5.38
N LEU A 226 10.62 5.16 5.85
CA LEU A 226 11.29 6.43 6.16
C LEU A 226 12.42 6.26 7.19
N GLY A 227 12.26 5.33 8.13
CA GLY A 227 13.28 5.00 9.14
C GLY A 227 14.49 4.20 8.63
N LEU A 228 14.48 3.76 7.37
CA LEU A 228 15.56 2.96 6.80
C LEU A 228 16.82 3.81 6.63
N LYS A 229 17.93 3.31 7.19
CA LYS A 229 19.26 3.93 7.12
C LYS A 229 20.29 2.90 6.69
N LYS A 230 21.12 3.26 5.72
CA LYS A 230 22.34 2.54 5.38
C LYS A 230 23.39 2.79 6.46
N LEU A 231 24.07 1.72 6.86
CA LEU A 231 25.04 1.69 7.94
C LEU A 231 26.43 1.51 7.39
N GLU A 232 27.38 2.22 7.99
CA GLU A 232 28.80 2.02 7.73
C GLU A 232 29.34 0.88 8.62
N PRO A 233 30.04 -0.13 8.08
CA PRO A 233 30.52 -1.27 8.85
C PRO A 233 31.29 -0.90 10.12
N LYS A 234 32.12 0.16 10.05
CA LYS A 234 32.93 0.66 11.17
C LYS A 234 32.12 1.24 12.34
N THR A 235 30.87 1.63 12.09
CA THR A 235 29.99 2.25 13.11
C THR A 235 29.17 1.21 13.89
N ILE A 236 29.14 -0.03 13.42
CA ILE A 236 28.29 -1.09 13.97
C ILE A 236 28.97 -1.71 15.20
N LYS A 237 28.44 -1.42 16.39
CA LYS A 237 28.92 -1.99 17.66
C LYS A 237 28.53 -3.46 17.85
N THR A 238 27.32 -3.82 17.43
CA THR A 238 26.83 -5.20 17.51
C THR A 238 25.95 -5.56 16.32
N TYR A 239 26.19 -6.73 15.75
CA TYR A 239 25.39 -7.31 14.67
C TYR A 239 24.22 -8.14 15.19
N PHE A 240 24.29 -8.58 16.46
CA PHE A 240 23.27 -9.40 17.09
C PHE A 240 22.91 -8.88 18.48
N LYS A 241 21.62 -8.82 18.80
CA LYS A 241 21.09 -8.54 20.13
C LYS A 241 20.23 -9.71 20.57
N ASN A 242 20.53 -10.30 21.74
CA ASN A 242 19.81 -11.46 22.28
C ASN A 242 19.70 -12.63 21.28
N GLY A 243 20.78 -12.89 20.53
CA GLY A 243 20.81 -13.94 19.49
C GLY A 243 20.04 -13.61 18.20
N GLN A 244 19.42 -12.43 18.10
CA GLN A 244 18.72 -11.98 16.90
C GLN A 244 19.52 -10.94 16.11
N PRO A 245 19.44 -10.94 14.77
CA PRO A 245 20.12 -9.96 13.94
C PRO A 245 19.56 -8.56 14.20
N SER A 246 20.44 -7.60 14.48
CA SER A 246 20.12 -6.17 14.61
C SER A 246 20.56 -5.36 13.40
N VAL A 247 21.10 -6.03 12.37
CA VAL A 247 21.56 -5.43 11.12
C VAL A 247 21.04 -6.29 9.96
N TRP A 248 20.69 -5.62 8.87
CA TRP A 248 20.25 -6.24 7.62
C TRP A 248 21.24 -5.89 6.51
N TYR A 249 21.28 -6.70 5.47
CA TYR A 249 22.22 -6.51 4.36
C TYR A 249 21.61 -6.80 2.99
N ALA A 250 22.20 -6.18 1.97
CA ALA A 250 21.99 -6.53 0.58
C ALA A 250 23.34 -6.78 -0.09
N LYS A 251 23.39 -7.72 -1.05
CA LYS A 251 24.56 -7.94 -1.90
C LYS A 251 24.30 -7.36 -3.28
N ILE A 252 24.99 -6.26 -3.61
CA ILE A 252 24.90 -5.57 -4.89
C ILE A 252 26.27 -5.65 -5.56
N GLU A 253 26.33 -6.26 -6.75
CA GLU A 253 27.57 -6.37 -7.54
C GLU A 253 28.79 -6.88 -6.75
N GLY A 254 28.55 -7.86 -5.88
CA GLY A 254 29.62 -8.46 -5.06
C GLY A 254 29.90 -7.73 -3.74
N LYS A 255 29.46 -6.48 -3.58
CA LYS A 255 29.64 -5.67 -2.37
C LYS A 255 28.45 -5.83 -1.42
N ILE A 256 28.74 -5.76 -0.12
CA ILE A 256 27.71 -5.82 0.93
C ILE A 256 27.38 -4.40 1.38
N GLU A 257 26.09 -4.07 1.35
CA GLU A 257 25.56 -2.86 1.97
C GLU A 257 24.75 -3.25 3.21
N LEU A 258 24.91 -2.48 4.29
CA LEU A 258 24.31 -2.77 5.60
C LEU A 258 23.23 -1.75 5.94
N PHE A 259 22.22 -2.17 6.70
CA PHE A 259 21.05 -1.37 7.03
C PHE A 259 20.57 -1.62 8.47
N ASN A 260 19.94 -0.61 9.06
CA ASN A 260 19.47 -0.61 10.45
C ASN A 260 18.16 -1.37 10.71
N GLN A 261 17.41 -1.72 9.67
CA GLN A 261 16.09 -2.35 9.79
C GLN A 261 15.78 -3.23 8.57
N PRO A 262 14.81 -4.16 8.66
CA PRO A 262 14.35 -4.90 7.49
C PRO A 262 13.65 -3.99 6.50
N GLY A 263 13.54 -4.43 5.25
CA GLY A 263 12.83 -3.69 4.22
C GLY A 263 13.33 -4.04 2.83
N LEU A 264 13.13 -3.12 1.90
CA LEU A 264 13.62 -3.22 0.53
C LEU A 264 14.73 -2.20 0.30
N HIS A 265 15.77 -2.62 -0.42
CA HIS A 265 16.87 -1.77 -0.82
C HIS A 265 16.35 -0.56 -1.61
N PRO A 266 16.80 0.66 -1.29
CA PRO A 266 16.25 1.89 -1.86
C PRO A 266 16.42 2.00 -3.38
N THR A 267 17.58 1.60 -3.89
CA THR A 267 17.88 1.66 -5.33
C THR A 267 17.43 0.43 -6.12
N THR A 268 17.70 -0.77 -5.60
CA THR A 268 17.50 -2.02 -6.36
C THR A 268 16.15 -2.69 -6.09
N GLY A 269 15.42 -2.24 -5.06
CA GLY A 269 14.17 -2.87 -4.63
C GLY A 269 14.33 -4.26 -4.01
N LYS A 270 15.54 -4.82 -3.92
CA LYS A 270 15.79 -6.15 -3.36
C LYS A 270 15.53 -6.19 -1.86
N THR A 271 14.95 -7.28 -1.38
CA THR A 271 14.73 -7.49 0.06
C THR A 271 16.05 -7.53 0.82
N LEU A 272 16.11 -6.78 1.92
CA LEU A 272 17.23 -6.78 2.84
C LEU A 272 17.18 -8.05 3.70
N LYS A 273 18.25 -8.83 3.67
CA LYS A 273 18.36 -10.10 4.41
C LYS A 273 18.92 -9.84 5.81
N PRO A 274 18.51 -10.59 6.84
CA PRO A 274 19.14 -10.49 8.15
C PRO A 274 20.63 -10.86 8.06
N ILE A 275 21.50 -10.11 8.75
CA ILE A 275 22.92 -10.42 8.80
C ILE A 275 23.16 -11.80 9.42
N THR A 276 24.18 -12.52 8.93
CA THR A 276 24.60 -13.81 9.48
C THR A 276 26.08 -13.80 9.79
N GLN A 277 26.52 -14.68 10.70
CA GLN A 277 27.94 -14.80 11.04
C GLN A 277 28.81 -15.11 9.81
N TYR A 278 28.28 -15.91 8.87
CA TYR A 278 28.94 -16.20 7.60
C TYR A 278 29.20 -14.94 6.77
N ILE A 279 28.21 -14.04 6.64
CA ILE A 279 28.36 -12.80 5.87
C ILE A 279 29.38 -11.87 6.52
N ILE A 280 29.34 -11.75 7.85
CA ILE A 280 30.32 -10.95 8.60
C ILE A 280 31.73 -11.45 8.33
N ASN A 281 31.96 -12.76 8.51
CA ASN A 281 33.29 -13.34 8.35
C ASN A 281 33.82 -13.28 6.91
N LYS A 282 32.93 -13.36 5.91
CA LYS A 282 33.34 -13.42 4.51
C LYS A 282 33.53 -12.05 3.85
N TYR A 283 32.81 -11.03 4.29
CA TYR A 283 32.75 -9.75 3.58
C TYR A 283 33.03 -8.52 4.45
N LEU A 284 32.99 -8.64 5.79
CA LEU A 284 33.13 -7.51 6.71
C LEU A 284 34.31 -7.65 7.67
N ARG A 285 34.96 -8.83 7.70
CA ARG A 285 36.27 -8.99 8.34
C ARG A 285 37.34 -8.66 7.30
N ASP A 286 38.23 -7.76 7.68
CA ASP A 286 39.52 -7.56 7.01
C ASP A 286 40.43 -8.78 7.23
#